data_AF-A0A512PAU1-F1
#
_entry.id   AF-A0A512PAU1-F1
#
_cell.length_a   1.000
_cell.length_b   1.000
_cell.length_c   1.000
_cell.angle_alpha   90.00
_cell.angle_beta   90.00
_cell.angle_gamma   90.00
#
_symmetry.space_group_name_H-M   'P 1'
#
loop_
_entity.id
_entity.type
_entity.pdbx_description
1 polymer ?
#
loop_
_entity_poly.entity_id
_entity_poly.type
_entity_poly.pdbx_seq_one_letter_code
_entity_poly.pdbx_strand_id
1 'polypeptide(L)'
;MRLSRREDRTAAVAGTTASQGSDGSVGVPLATVRRLMNRSDDLGLAVEDLAESCERVNASTSDTARAAVSASAATAQVEAGSGQVAAAVQQMAAAMREVAQSAAAATTVTGLAAEATHDVRDSVERLAASTTQIEGVVGIVTGISDRTRMLALNATIEAARAGEAGKGFAVVAEEVKNLAAQSGDATTRIGEQLADLTADSEGVRTAVDRIDEILGRIEALQQTIAAAVEQQTAAIESITRSATESADAARDLDGAVSASTHAARDAAEAIGRAMQWLGRVSTTVREQREEIAGLSSGIEVHPLRAALVAHAAWKRRLRESIDTGRMPQGTTMAAAGRDDACAFGKWLHGAEARALDATRCRTVTGLHAEFHRSAARVLTEATAGRADAARAAMAATDGYAGAASALTDALVEWAGAVEGQRRDAA
;
A
#
# COMPACT_ATOMS: atom_id res chain seq x y z
N MET A 1 -35.33 -53.30 -0.08
CA MET A 1 -36.26 -52.58 -0.96
C MET A 1 -35.42 -52.10 -2.16
N ARG A 2 -35.07 -52.96 -3.14
CA ARG A 2 -35.88 -53.35 -4.33
C ARG A 2 -36.41 -52.08 -5.00
N LEU A 3 -35.91 -51.61 -6.15
CA LEU A 3 -35.86 -52.18 -7.53
C LEU A 3 -35.17 -51.09 -8.41
N SER A 4 -34.56 -51.28 -9.58
CA SER A 4 -34.47 -52.37 -10.54
C SER A 4 -33.54 -51.95 -11.70
N ARG A 5 -32.54 -52.78 -11.98
CA ARG A 5 -32.14 -53.33 -13.30
C ARG A 5 -32.42 -52.54 -14.60
N ARG A 6 -31.34 -52.41 -15.38
CA ARG A 6 -31.25 -52.70 -16.84
C ARG A 6 -29.82 -53.22 -17.07
N GLU A 7 -29.57 -54.53 -17.10
CA GLU A 7 -29.64 -55.40 -18.29
C GLU A 7 -28.82 -54.81 -19.45
N ASP A 8 -27.56 -55.21 -19.64
CA ASP A 8 -27.07 -56.54 -20.04
C ASP A 8 -27.67 -56.97 -21.39
N ARG A 9 -26.95 -56.64 -22.47
CA ARG A 9 -27.19 -57.21 -23.80
C ARG A 9 -25.85 -57.50 -24.49
N THR A 10 -25.67 -58.81 -24.68
CA THR A 10 -25.05 -59.47 -25.81
C THR A 10 -23.52 -59.57 -25.84
N ALA A 11 -23.03 -60.45 -24.98
CA ALA A 11 -22.11 -61.50 -25.41
C ALA A 11 -22.74 -62.33 -26.56
N ALA A 12 -22.11 -62.30 -27.73
CA ALA A 12 -22.24 -63.31 -28.78
C ALA A 12 -21.07 -63.09 -29.75
N VAL A 13 -20.02 -63.90 -29.66
CA VAL A 13 -19.40 -64.66 -30.77
C VAL A 13 -18.39 -65.59 -30.11
N ALA A 14 -18.81 -66.83 -29.86
CA ALA A 14 -17.92 -67.97 -29.67
C ALA A 14 -18.24 -68.96 -30.80
N GLY A 15 -17.21 -69.39 -31.52
CA GLY A 15 -17.28 -70.55 -32.43
C GLY A 15 -16.98 -70.23 -33.90
N THR A 16 -15.70 -70.23 -34.27
CA THR A 16 -15.25 -70.97 -35.45
C THR A 16 -13.82 -71.45 -35.18
N THR A 17 -13.71 -72.76 -35.00
CA THR A 17 -12.47 -73.49 -34.79
C THR A 17 -11.66 -73.63 -36.09
N ALA A 18 -10.35 -73.42 -35.94
CA ALA A 18 -9.25 -74.14 -36.58
C ALA A 18 -9.23 -74.27 -38.13
N SER A 19 -8.32 -73.50 -38.73
CA SER A 19 -7.44 -74.02 -39.79
C SER A 19 -6.00 -73.74 -39.38
N GLN A 20 -5.22 -74.81 -39.22
CA GLN A 20 -3.77 -74.76 -39.01
C GLN A 20 -3.06 -74.21 -40.26
N GLY A 21 -2.01 -73.42 -40.06
CA GLY A 21 -1.08 -73.03 -41.13
C GLY A 21 -0.19 -71.85 -40.76
N SER A 22 1.11 -72.12 -40.72
CA SER A 22 2.27 -71.19 -40.67
C SER A 22 2.62 -70.53 -39.33
N ASP A 23 3.79 -70.97 -38.85
CA ASP A 23 4.76 -70.23 -38.05
C ASP A 23 5.03 -68.87 -38.72
N GLY A 24 4.36 -67.83 -38.24
CA GLY A 24 4.50 -66.46 -38.70
C GLY A 24 4.52 -65.57 -37.48
N SER A 25 5.67 -64.98 -37.18
CA SER A 25 5.82 -64.07 -36.04
C SER A 25 4.68 -63.05 -36.07
N VAL A 26 3.89 -63.00 -35.00
CA VAL A 26 2.90 -61.94 -34.79
C VAL A 26 3.71 -60.68 -34.46
N GLY A 27 4.34 -60.11 -35.48
CA GLY A 27 5.03 -58.83 -35.37
C GLY A 27 4.00 -57.78 -35.01
N VAL A 28 4.22 -57.06 -33.91
CA VAL A 28 3.44 -55.86 -33.61
C VAL A 28 3.49 -54.96 -34.85
N PRO A 29 2.35 -54.55 -35.44
CA PRO A 29 2.36 -53.71 -36.62
C PRO A 29 3.20 -52.46 -36.33
N LEU A 30 4.23 -52.19 -37.14
CA LEU A 30 5.15 -51.06 -36.96
C LEU A 30 4.41 -49.71 -36.84
N ALA A 31 3.24 -49.58 -37.47
CA ALA A 31 2.36 -48.44 -37.31
C ALA A 31 1.89 -48.22 -35.85
N THR A 32 1.66 -49.30 -35.09
CA THR A 32 1.29 -49.26 -33.67
C THR A 32 2.48 -48.90 -32.78
N VAL A 33 3.64 -49.53 -32.99
CA VAL A 33 4.90 -49.20 -32.29
C VAL A 33 5.21 -47.71 -32.45
N ARG A 34 5.07 -47.17 -33.67
CA ARG A 34 5.30 -45.76 -33.95
C ARG A 34 4.28 -44.83 -33.30
N ARG A 35 2.98 -45.16 -33.32
CA ARG A 35 1.97 -44.35 -32.61
C ARG A 35 2.27 -44.30 -31.12
N LEU A 36 2.77 -45.38 -30.54
CA LEU A 36 3.20 -45.41 -29.14
C LEU A 36 4.45 -44.54 -28.92
N MET A 37 5.47 -44.65 -29.77
CA MET A 37 6.67 -43.78 -29.68
C MET A 37 6.32 -42.29 -29.75
N ASN A 38 5.49 -41.87 -30.71
CA ASN A 38 5.09 -40.46 -30.83
C ASN A 38 4.32 -39.98 -29.58
N ARG A 39 3.42 -40.80 -29.04
CA ARG A 39 2.66 -40.46 -27.82
C ARG A 39 3.58 -40.41 -26.58
N SER A 40 4.59 -41.28 -26.49
CA SER A 40 5.60 -41.23 -25.43
C SER A 40 6.54 -40.02 -25.59
N ASP A 41 6.83 -39.58 -26.81
CA ASP A 41 7.54 -38.33 -27.09
C ASP A 41 6.72 -37.13 -26.62
N ASP A 42 5.45 -37.03 -27.04
CA ASP A 42 4.55 -35.94 -26.62
C ASP A 42 4.31 -35.93 -25.10
N LEU A 43 4.19 -37.10 -24.47
CA LEU A 43 4.02 -37.20 -23.01
C LEU A 43 5.27 -36.75 -22.26
N GLY A 44 6.47 -37.12 -22.71
CA GLY A 44 7.72 -36.67 -22.07
C GLY A 44 7.89 -35.16 -22.15
N LEU A 45 7.55 -34.58 -23.30
CA LEU A 45 7.55 -33.13 -23.50
C LEU A 45 6.53 -32.41 -22.60
N ALA A 46 5.33 -32.96 -22.44
CA ALA A 46 4.33 -32.40 -21.53
C ALA A 46 4.76 -32.48 -20.05
N VAL A 47 5.53 -33.51 -19.66
CA VAL A 47 6.09 -33.65 -18.31
C VAL A 47 7.16 -32.60 -18.04
N GLU A 48 8.03 -32.32 -19.02
CA GLU A 48 9.04 -31.25 -18.93
C GLU A 48 8.39 -29.87 -18.79
N ASP A 49 7.40 -29.54 -19.64
CA ASP A 49 6.65 -28.28 -19.57
C ASP A 49 5.93 -28.10 -18.22
N LEU A 50 5.39 -29.20 -17.66
CA LEU A 50 4.73 -29.18 -16.36
C LEU A 50 5.72 -29.07 -15.19
N ALA A 51 6.92 -29.63 -15.32
CA ALA A 51 7.99 -29.48 -14.33
C ALA A 51 8.47 -28.03 -14.26
N GLU A 52 8.71 -27.39 -15.40
CA GLU A 52 9.05 -25.97 -15.47
C GLU A 52 7.94 -25.10 -14.86
N SER A 53 6.68 -25.43 -15.14
CA SER A 53 5.53 -24.74 -14.55
C SER A 53 5.51 -24.88 -13.02
N CYS A 54 5.77 -26.08 -12.49
CA CYS A 54 5.89 -26.31 -11.04
C CYS A 54 7.02 -25.48 -10.41
N GLU A 55 8.19 -25.39 -11.05
CA GLU A 55 9.31 -24.57 -10.56
C GLU A 55 8.96 -23.09 -10.49
N ARG A 56 8.29 -22.57 -11.53
CA ARG A 56 7.81 -21.18 -11.56
C ARG A 56 6.80 -20.89 -10.45
N VAL A 57 5.85 -21.80 -10.22
CA VAL A 57 4.88 -21.65 -9.12
C VAL A 57 5.59 -21.74 -7.76
N ASN A 58 6.62 -22.58 -7.62
CA ASN A 58 7.39 -22.68 -6.38
C ASN A 58 8.12 -21.37 -6.06
N ALA A 59 8.75 -20.76 -7.07
CA ALA A 59 9.41 -19.47 -6.93
C ALA A 59 8.40 -18.38 -6.49
N SER A 60 7.25 -18.29 -7.18
CA SER A 60 6.18 -17.34 -6.82
C SER A 60 5.63 -17.57 -5.41
N THR A 61 5.54 -18.83 -4.97
CA THR A 61 5.09 -19.20 -3.62
C THR A 61 6.11 -18.76 -2.57
N SER A 62 7.41 -18.93 -2.83
CA SER A 62 8.49 -18.43 -1.98
C SER A 62 8.50 -16.91 -1.87
N ASP A 63 8.27 -16.20 -2.99
CA ASP A 63 8.13 -14.74 -2.98
C ASP A 63 6.94 -14.29 -2.13
N THR A 64 5.80 -14.98 -2.25
CA THR A 64 4.59 -14.71 -1.45
C THR A 64 4.85 -14.89 0.04
N ALA A 65 5.55 -15.98 0.42
CA ALA A 65 5.91 -16.22 1.82
C ALA A 65 6.83 -15.13 2.38
N ARG A 66 7.81 -14.66 1.60
CA ARG A 66 8.68 -13.53 2.00
C ARG A 66 7.90 -12.23 2.14
N ALA A 67 6.99 -11.94 1.21
CA ALA A 67 6.12 -10.76 1.28
C ALA A 67 5.23 -10.80 2.52
N ALA A 68 4.67 -11.97 2.87
CA ALA A 68 3.87 -12.16 4.07
C ALA A 68 4.66 -11.87 5.35
N VAL A 69 5.90 -12.35 5.47
CA VAL A 69 6.77 -12.04 6.63
C VAL A 69 7.03 -10.53 6.74
N SER A 70 7.33 -9.86 5.63
CA SER A 70 7.53 -8.41 5.61
C SER A 70 6.26 -7.65 5.99
N ALA A 71 5.10 -8.11 5.52
CA ALA A 71 3.81 -7.51 5.84
C ALA A 71 3.46 -7.68 7.32
N SER A 72 3.73 -8.85 7.92
CA SER A 72 3.53 -9.07 9.36
C SER A 72 4.38 -8.10 10.20
N ALA A 73 5.65 -7.92 9.86
CA ALA A 73 6.52 -6.98 10.55
C ALA A 73 6.02 -5.52 10.44
N ALA A 74 5.58 -5.10 9.25
CA ALA A 74 4.99 -3.78 9.04
C ALA A 74 3.69 -3.59 9.84
N THR A 75 2.87 -4.63 9.92
CA THR A 75 1.60 -4.62 10.66
C THR A 75 1.84 -4.47 12.16
N ALA A 76 2.78 -5.22 12.72
CA ALA A 76 3.18 -5.09 14.13
C ALA A 76 3.71 -3.68 14.46
N GLN A 77 4.42 -3.04 13.52
CA GLN A 77 4.88 -1.67 13.68
C GLN A 77 3.71 -0.67 13.69
N VAL A 78 2.69 -0.86 12.86
CA VAL A 78 1.47 -0.04 12.86
C VAL A 78 0.69 -0.19 14.17
N GLU A 79 0.56 -1.41 14.69
CA GLU A 79 -0.08 -1.63 15.99
C GLU A 79 0.66 -0.92 17.12
N ALA A 80 1.99 -1.07 17.19
CA ALA A 80 2.81 -0.40 18.19
C ALA A 80 2.72 1.13 18.07
N GLY A 81 2.77 1.67 16.85
CA GLY A 81 2.61 3.09 16.58
C GLY A 81 1.24 3.61 16.99
N SER A 82 0.18 2.87 16.70
CA SER A 82 -1.19 3.23 17.10
C SER A 82 -1.34 3.25 18.62
N GLY A 83 -0.71 2.30 19.33
CA GLY A 83 -0.66 2.29 20.79
C GLY A 83 0.08 3.51 21.38
N GLN A 84 1.19 3.92 20.76
CA GLN A 84 1.92 5.13 21.17
C GLN A 84 1.09 6.40 20.93
N VAL A 85 0.40 6.50 19.79
CA VAL A 85 -0.51 7.62 19.51
C VAL A 85 -1.63 7.67 20.55
N ALA A 86 -2.25 6.53 20.87
CA ALA A 86 -3.30 6.47 21.89
C ALA A 86 -2.80 6.98 23.26
N ALA A 87 -1.60 6.56 23.68
CA ALA A 87 -0.99 7.03 24.92
C ALA A 87 -0.72 8.55 24.91
N ALA A 88 -0.17 9.07 23.81
CA ALA A 88 0.08 10.50 23.65
C ALA A 88 -1.22 11.33 23.69
N VAL A 89 -2.28 10.83 23.07
CA VAL A 89 -3.60 11.48 23.06
C VAL A 89 -4.24 11.48 24.45
N GLN A 90 -4.06 10.42 25.25
CA GLN A 90 -4.50 10.40 26.65
C GLN A 90 -3.80 11.47 27.49
N GLN A 91 -2.49 11.67 27.30
CA GLN A 91 -1.74 12.74 27.96
C GLN A 91 -2.25 14.12 27.51
N MET A 92 -2.50 14.29 26.20
CA MET A 92 -3.03 15.54 25.65
C MET A 92 -4.43 15.85 26.19
N ALA A 93 -5.29 14.83 26.33
CA ALA A 93 -6.61 14.98 26.93
C ALA A 93 -6.55 15.39 28.41
N ALA A 94 -5.56 14.89 29.16
CA ALA A 94 -5.33 15.32 30.54
C ALA A 94 -4.87 16.79 30.60
N ALA A 95 -3.91 17.17 29.74
CA ALA A 95 -3.43 18.55 29.65
C ALA A 95 -4.57 19.53 29.26
N MET A 96 -5.45 19.15 28.33
CA MET A 96 -6.59 20.01 27.96
C MET A 96 -7.58 20.20 29.11
N ARG A 97 -7.81 19.17 29.94
CA ARG A 97 -8.62 19.31 31.16
C ARG A 97 -7.99 20.28 32.16
N GLU A 98 -6.68 20.26 32.30
CA GLU A 98 -5.95 21.19 33.18
C GLU A 98 -5.99 22.63 32.66
N VAL A 99 -5.83 22.83 31.34
CA VAL A 99 -5.98 24.14 30.70
C VAL A 99 -7.41 24.67 30.90
N ALA A 100 -8.43 23.83 30.72
CA ALA A 100 -9.83 24.20 30.95
C ALA A 100 -10.07 24.68 32.39
N GLN A 101 -9.56 23.93 33.37
CA GLN A 101 -9.67 24.29 34.79
C GLN A 101 -8.92 25.60 35.10
N SER A 102 -7.74 25.78 34.53
CA SER A 102 -6.94 27.01 34.70
C SER A 102 -7.64 28.23 34.12
N ALA A 103 -8.28 28.10 32.96
CA ALA A 103 -9.05 29.18 32.33
C ALA A 103 -10.30 29.54 33.14
N ALA A 104 -11.01 28.54 33.68
CA ALA A 104 -12.17 28.76 34.55
C ALA A 104 -11.76 29.45 35.87
N ALA A 105 -10.64 29.02 36.47
CA ALA A 105 -10.08 29.65 37.66
C ALA A 105 -9.67 31.11 37.39
N ALA A 106 -9.02 31.37 36.25
CA ALA A 106 -8.65 32.73 35.85
C ALA A 106 -9.89 33.63 35.69
N THR A 107 -10.96 33.12 35.06
CA THR A 107 -12.23 33.85 34.93
C THR A 107 -12.81 34.23 36.29
N THR A 108 -12.76 33.31 37.27
CA THR A 108 -13.22 33.57 38.64
C THR A 108 -12.40 34.68 39.31
N VAL A 109 -11.07 34.63 39.18
CA VAL A 109 -10.17 35.64 39.75
C VAL A 109 -10.38 37.00 39.09
N THR A 110 -10.60 37.04 37.77
CA THR A 110 -10.93 38.29 37.05
C THR A 110 -12.23 38.89 37.55
N GLY A 111 -13.26 38.08 37.82
CA GLY A 111 -14.52 38.55 38.43
C GLY A 111 -14.32 39.18 39.81
N LEU A 112 -13.54 38.53 40.69
CA LEU A 112 -13.21 39.08 42.01
C LEU A 112 -12.41 40.39 41.91
N ALA A 113 -11.52 40.50 40.93
CA ALA A 113 -10.76 41.73 40.69
C ALA A 113 -11.65 42.88 40.17
N ALA A 114 -12.69 42.56 39.38
CA ALA A 114 -13.67 43.55 38.94
C ALA A 114 -14.51 44.07 40.11
N GLU A 115 -14.96 43.20 41.02
CA GLU A 115 -15.67 43.60 42.25
C GLU A 115 -14.79 44.51 43.13
N ALA A 116 -13.52 44.15 43.34
CA ALA A 116 -12.60 44.98 44.12
C ALA A 116 -12.36 46.36 43.48
N THR A 117 -12.28 46.41 42.15
CA THR A 117 -12.14 47.68 41.40
C THR A 117 -13.39 48.55 41.55
N HIS A 118 -14.58 47.95 41.56
CA HIS A 118 -15.84 48.64 41.84
C HIS A 118 -15.86 49.26 43.25
N ASP A 119 -15.45 48.52 44.28
CA ASP A 119 -15.39 49.03 45.67
C ASP A 119 -14.42 50.21 45.83
N VAL A 120 -13.29 50.18 45.09
CA VAL A 120 -12.34 51.30 45.05
C VAL A 120 -12.97 52.52 44.39
N ARG A 121 -13.67 52.34 43.26
CA ARG A 121 -14.40 53.42 42.57
C ARG A 121 -15.40 54.11 43.51
N ASP A 122 -16.26 53.33 44.19
CA ASP A 122 -17.24 53.85 45.14
C ASP A 122 -16.58 54.62 46.29
N SER A 123 -15.41 54.15 46.76
CA SER A 123 -14.67 54.80 47.83
C SER A 123 -14.06 56.14 47.38
N VAL A 124 -13.54 56.21 46.16
CA VAL A 124 -13.03 57.44 45.56
C VAL A 124 -14.15 58.46 45.32
N GLU A 125 -15.32 58.01 44.86
CA GLU A 125 -16.48 58.90 44.67
C GLU A 125 -16.96 59.50 46.00
N ARG A 126 -17.03 58.69 47.07
CA ARG A 126 -17.35 59.18 48.42
C ARG A 126 -16.30 60.15 48.95
N LEU A 127 -15.01 59.90 48.67
CA LEU A 127 -13.93 60.80 49.05
C LEU A 127 -14.07 62.14 48.33
N ALA A 128 -14.27 62.13 47.02
CA ALA A 128 -14.48 63.34 46.22
C ALA A 128 -15.67 64.17 46.73
N ALA A 129 -16.82 63.52 46.99
CA ALA A 129 -17.99 64.19 47.56
C ALA A 129 -17.70 64.82 48.94
N SER A 130 -16.97 64.11 49.81
CA SER A 130 -16.59 64.61 51.13
C SER A 130 -15.63 65.80 51.01
N THR A 131 -14.66 65.75 50.09
CA THR A 131 -13.72 66.83 49.81
C THR A 131 -14.44 68.09 49.35
N THR A 132 -15.39 67.97 48.41
CA THR A 132 -16.22 69.11 47.96
C THR A 132 -17.05 69.71 49.10
N GLN A 133 -17.57 68.89 50.01
CA GLN A 133 -18.29 69.39 51.18
C GLN A 133 -17.36 70.19 52.12
N ILE A 134 -16.13 69.71 52.34
CA ILE A 134 -15.13 70.40 53.14
C ILE A 134 -14.70 71.72 52.47
N GLU A 135 -14.49 71.73 51.15
CA GLU A 135 -14.19 72.96 50.39
C GLU A 135 -15.27 74.03 50.61
N GLY A 136 -16.55 73.64 50.61
CA GLY A 136 -17.66 74.54 50.92
C GLY A 136 -17.59 75.13 52.33
N VAL A 137 -17.24 74.31 53.33
CA VAL A 137 -17.05 74.78 54.72
C VAL A 137 -15.85 75.71 54.82
N VAL A 138 -14.72 75.37 54.21
CA VAL A 138 -13.51 76.21 54.17
C VAL A 138 -13.82 77.57 53.56
N GLY A 139 -14.56 77.62 52.45
CA GLY A 139 -14.99 78.88 51.83
C GLY A 139 -15.84 79.76 52.76
N ILE A 140 -16.73 79.16 53.56
CA ILE A 140 -17.50 79.89 54.59
C ILE A 140 -16.57 80.45 55.67
N VAL A 141 -15.61 79.66 56.16
CA VAL A 141 -14.65 80.09 57.20
C VAL A 141 -13.78 81.21 56.69
N THR A 142 -13.25 81.13 55.46
CA THR A 142 -12.50 82.22 54.82
C THR A 142 -13.33 83.51 54.80
N GLY A 143 -14.61 83.42 54.39
CA GLY A 143 -15.52 84.55 54.39
C GLY A 143 -15.83 85.12 55.79
N ILE A 144 -15.85 84.30 56.84
CA ILE A 144 -15.98 84.74 58.24
C ILE A 144 -14.70 85.45 58.69
N SER A 145 -13.53 84.91 58.37
CA SER A 145 -12.23 85.50 58.70
C SER A 145 -12.06 86.87 58.06
N ASP A 146 -12.44 87.03 56.79
CA ASP A 146 -12.40 88.32 56.09
C ASP A 146 -13.34 89.36 56.73
N ARG A 147 -14.58 88.96 57.07
CA ARG A 147 -15.51 89.86 57.78
C ARG A 147 -15.00 90.22 59.16
N THR A 148 -14.42 89.27 59.89
CA THR A 148 -13.86 89.48 61.23
C THR A 148 -12.68 90.43 61.17
N ARG A 149 -11.80 90.27 60.17
CA ARG A 149 -10.69 91.17 59.92
C ARG A 149 -11.17 92.60 59.61
N MET A 150 -12.22 92.74 58.80
CA MET A 150 -12.83 94.03 58.50
C MET A 150 -13.49 94.67 59.73
N LEU A 151 -14.20 93.89 60.55
CA LEU A 151 -14.79 94.35 61.81
C LEU A 151 -13.72 94.79 62.81
N ALA A 152 -12.66 94.01 62.95
CA ALA A 152 -11.52 94.32 63.81
C ALA A 152 -10.82 95.60 63.35
N LEU A 153 -10.62 95.79 62.04
CA LEU A 153 -10.08 97.03 61.48
C LEU A 153 -10.96 98.24 61.82
N ASN A 154 -12.28 98.13 61.66
CA ASN A 154 -13.21 99.19 62.04
C ASN A 154 -13.15 99.50 63.54
N ALA A 155 -13.01 98.47 64.39
CA ALA A 155 -12.83 98.63 65.83
C ALA A 155 -11.50 99.30 66.19
N THR A 156 -10.40 98.97 65.49
CA THR A 156 -9.09 99.64 65.67
C THR A 156 -9.19 101.13 65.30
N ILE A 157 -9.91 101.47 64.23
CA ILE A 157 -10.15 102.86 63.82
C ILE A 157 -10.95 103.62 64.90
N GLU A 158 -12.04 103.03 65.40
CA GLU A 158 -12.87 103.70 66.41
C GLU A 158 -12.18 103.78 67.78
N ALA A 159 -11.36 102.79 68.14
CA ALA A 159 -10.52 102.83 69.33
C ALA A 159 -9.47 103.94 69.25
N ALA A 160 -8.86 104.16 68.07
CA ALA A 160 -7.96 105.29 67.85
C ALA A 160 -8.70 106.64 67.96
N ARG A 161 -9.96 106.69 67.53
CA ARG A 161 -10.82 107.88 67.59
C ARG A 161 -11.21 108.26 69.03
N ALA A 162 -11.33 107.28 69.92
CA ALA A 162 -11.60 107.48 71.35
C ALA A 162 -10.37 107.94 72.17
N GLY A 163 -9.19 108.04 71.56
CA GLY A 163 -7.97 108.55 72.21
C GLY A 163 -7.50 107.68 73.38
N GLU A 164 -7.12 108.30 74.51
CA GLU A 164 -6.61 107.56 75.69
C GLU A 164 -7.62 106.57 76.28
N ALA A 165 -8.93 106.85 76.19
CA ALA A 165 -9.98 105.95 76.68
C ALA A 165 -10.12 104.66 75.83
N GLY A 166 -9.62 104.66 74.60
CA GLY A 166 -9.71 103.54 73.65
C GLY A 166 -8.51 102.58 73.63
N LYS A 167 -7.42 102.87 74.34
CA LYS A 167 -6.16 102.07 74.26
C LYS A 167 -6.35 100.58 74.53
N GLY A 168 -7.14 100.21 75.54
CA GLY A 168 -7.42 98.79 75.84
C GLY A 168 -8.20 98.10 74.71
N PHE A 169 -9.16 98.80 74.11
CA PHE A 169 -9.92 98.30 72.96
C PHE A 169 -9.05 98.19 71.70
N ALA A 170 -8.10 99.10 71.50
CA ALA A 170 -7.17 99.05 70.37
C ALA A 170 -6.28 97.79 70.39
N VAL A 171 -5.81 97.38 71.57
CA VAL A 171 -5.01 96.14 71.72
C VAL A 171 -5.84 94.90 71.39
N VAL A 172 -7.07 94.82 71.90
CA VAL A 172 -7.98 93.70 71.60
C VAL A 172 -8.34 93.66 70.11
N ALA A 173 -8.64 94.81 69.51
CA ALA A 173 -8.98 94.89 68.09
C ALA A 173 -7.82 94.45 67.19
N GLU A 174 -6.58 94.82 67.52
CA GLU A 174 -5.40 94.37 66.77
C GLU A 174 -5.15 92.86 66.93
N GLU A 175 -5.34 92.30 68.12
CA GLU A 175 -5.24 90.86 68.34
C GLU A 175 -6.29 90.08 67.55
N VAL A 176 -7.54 90.55 67.53
CA VAL A 176 -8.61 89.95 66.71
C VAL A 176 -8.28 90.05 65.22
N LYS A 177 -7.71 91.18 64.75
CA LYS A 177 -7.27 91.34 63.36
C LYS A 177 -6.20 90.32 62.99
N ASN A 178 -5.23 90.09 63.87
CA ASN A 178 -4.15 89.13 63.66
C ASN A 178 -4.66 87.68 63.65
N LEU A 179 -5.55 87.32 64.59
CA LEU A 179 -6.20 86.01 64.62
C LEU A 179 -7.03 85.75 63.35
N ALA A 180 -7.76 86.76 62.87
CA ALA A 180 -8.52 86.65 61.63
C ALA A 180 -7.61 86.45 60.41
N ALA A 181 -6.47 87.15 60.35
CA ALA A 181 -5.48 86.96 59.28
C ALA A 181 -4.86 85.55 59.33
N GLN A 182 -4.44 85.08 60.52
CA GLN A 182 -3.93 83.72 60.69
C GLN A 182 -4.96 82.64 60.31
N SER A 183 -6.24 82.88 60.63
CA SER A 183 -7.32 81.99 60.23
C SER A 183 -7.49 81.96 58.71
N GLY A 184 -7.44 83.11 58.04
CA GLY A 184 -7.44 83.21 56.58
C GLY A 184 -6.29 82.44 55.92
N ASP A 185 -5.07 82.64 56.41
CA ASP A 185 -3.87 81.94 55.90
C ASP A 185 -3.96 80.42 56.15
N ALA A 186 -4.53 79.99 57.28
CA ALA A 186 -4.79 78.58 57.55
C ALA A 186 -5.83 78.00 56.59
N THR A 187 -6.93 78.71 56.32
CA THR A 187 -7.95 78.26 55.36
C THR A 187 -7.42 78.17 53.93
N THR A 188 -6.55 79.08 53.51
CA THR A 188 -5.90 79.01 52.19
C THR A 188 -5.06 77.75 52.04
N ARG A 189 -4.22 77.43 53.04
CA ARG A 189 -3.42 76.20 53.03
C ARG A 189 -4.27 74.93 53.03
N ILE A 190 -5.40 74.93 53.76
CA ILE A 190 -6.36 73.81 53.70
C ILE A 190 -6.96 73.69 52.29
N GLY A 191 -7.31 74.81 51.66
CA GLY A 191 -7.79 74.82 50.27
C GLY A 191 -6.80 74.21 49.28
N GLU A 192 -5.51 74.56 49.39
CA GLU A 192 -4.44 73.94 48.59
C GLU A 192 -4.37 72.42 48.80
N GLN A 193 -4.45 71.95 50.05
CA GLN A 193 -4.46 70.51 50.36
C GLN A 193 -5.68 69.77 49.81
N LEU A 194 -6.86 70.41 49.79
CA LEU A 194 -8.08 69.82 49.22
C LEU A 194 -8.00 69.74 47.69
N ALA A 195 -7.37 70.73 47.05
CA ALA A 195 -7.13 70.70 45.61
C ALA A 195 -6.18 69.55 45.22
N ASP A 196 -5.09 69.36 45.97
CA ASP A 196 -4.17 68.23 45.78
C ASP A 196 -4.90 66.89 45.98
N LEU A 197 -5.72 66.77 47.03
CA LEU A 197 -6.47 65.56 47.33
C LEU A 197 -7.53 65.22 46.26
N THR A 198 -8.12 66.25 45.64
CA THR A 198 -9.03 66.09 44.49
C THR A 198 -8.26 65.61 43.25
N ALA A 199 -7.09 66.20 42.98
CA ALA A 199 -6.24 65.78 41.86
C ALA A 199 -5.77 64.32 42.01
N ASP A 200 -5.36 63.92 43.22
CA ASP A 200 -4.98 62.54 43.52
C ASP A 200 -6.16 61.57 43.34
N SER A 201 -7.36 61.95 43.80
CA SER A 201 -8.58 61.16 43.61
C SER A 201 -8.91 60.92 42.14
N GLU A 202 -8.75 61.94 41.30
CA GLU A 202 -8.96 61.82 39.84
C GLU A 202 -7.89 60.94 39.18
N GLY A 203 -6.65 60.98 39.68
CA GLY A 203 -5.58 60.07 39.30
C GLY A 203 -5.93 58.60 39.61
N VAL A 204 -6.48 58.34 40.79
CA VAL A 204 -6.95 56.98 41.17
C VAL A 204 -8.10 56.53 40.28
N ARG A 205 -9.07 57.40 39.99
CA ARG A 205 -10.20 57.10 39.08
C ARG A 205 -9.70 56.67 37.70
N THR A 206 -8.74 57.42 37.14
CA THR A 206 -8.13 57.09 35.85
C THR A 206 -7.39 55.76 35.88
N ALA A 207 -6.71 55.44 36.97
CA ALA A 207 -6.02 54.15 37.13
C ALA A 207 -7.03 52.98 37.19
N VAL A 208 -8.14 53.16 37.90
CA VAL A 208 -9.26 52.20 37.98
C VAL A 208 -9.88 51.95 36.60
N ASP A 209 -10.15 53.00 35.82
CA ASP A 209 -10.71 52.84 34.46
C ASP A 209 -9.78 52.03 33.54
N ARG A 210 -8.46 52.18 33.69
CA ARG A 210 -7.47 51.37 32.97
C ARG A 210 -7.44 49.92 33.43
N ILE A 211 -7.67 49.66 34.72
CA ILE A 211 -7.77 48.30 35.26
C ILE A 211 -9.00 47.60 34.68
N ASP A 212 -10.15 48.29 34.60
CA ASP A 212 -11.36 47.72 33.99
C ASP A 212 -11.16 47.34 32.52
N GLU A 213 -10.46 48.16 31.73
CA GLU A 213 -10.13 47.81 30.34
C GLU A 213 -9.26 46.54 30.28
N ILE A 214 -8.28 46.42 31.17
CA ILE A 214 -7.41 45.24 31.25
C ILE A 214 -8.22 44.00 31.64
N LEU A 215 -9.12 44.11 32.62
CA LEU A 215 -9.98 43.00 33.05
C LEU A 215 -10.90 42.54 31.91
N GLY A 216 -11.52 43.46 31.18
CA GLY A 216 -12.33 43.13 30.01
C GLY A 216 -11.54 42.41 28.90
N ARG A 217 -10.28 42.82 28.68
CA ARG A 217 -9.38 42.12 27.75
C ARG A 217 -9.01 40.72 28.23
N ILE A 218 -8.80 40.54 29.53
CA ILE A 218 -8.53 39.22 30.11
C ILE A 218 -9.74 38.30 29.89
N GLU A 219 -10.95 38.78 30.15
CA GLU A 219 -12.18 38.00 29.95
C GLU A 219 -12.36 37.55 28.50
N ALA A 220 -12.13 38.44 27.53
CA ALA A 220 -12.16 38.09 26.10
C ALA A 220 -11.12 37.03 25.71
N LEU A 221 -9.92 37.10 26.30
CA LEU A 221 -8.88 36.08 26.11
C LEU A 221 -9.30 34.74 26.72
N GLN A 222 -9.95 34.72 27.89
CA GLN A 222 -10.44 33.48 28.51
C GLN A 222 -11.53 32.81 27.66
N GLN A 223 -12.44 33.59 27.06
CA GLN A 223 -13.43 33.05 26.12
C GLN A 223 -12.77 32.41 24.89
N THR A 224 -11.71 33.03 24.37
CA THR A 224 -10.94 32.49 23.26
C THR A 224 -10.23 31.19 23.64
N ILE A 225 -9.65 31.11 24.85
CA ILE A 225 -9.03 29.89 25.38
C ILE A 225 -10.07 28.79 25.53
N ALA A 226 -11.25 29.08 26.08
CA ALA A 226 -12.33 28.11 26.24
C ALA A 226 -12.75 27.50 24.90
N ALA A 227 -12.97 28.33 23.87
CA ALA A 227 -13.28 27.86 22.53
C ALA A 227 -12.15 26.98 21.93
N ALA A 228 -10.89 27.37 22.14
CA ALA A 228 -9.74 26.58 21.68
C ALA A 228 -9.64 25.22 22.38
N VAL A 229 -9.95 25.16 23.69
CA VAL A 229 -9.99 23.92 24.47
C VAL A 229 -11.08 22.98 23.95
N GLU A 230 -12.28 23.49 23.65
CA GLU A 230 -13.36 22.69 23.07
C GLU A 230 -12.95 22.11 21.71
N GLN A 231 -12.38 22.94 20.83
CA GLN A 231 -11.89 22.49 19.52
C GLN A 231 -10.79 21.44 19.63
N GLN A 232 -9.81 21.63 20.52
CA GLN A 232 -8.74 20.65 20.71
C GLN A 232 -9.25 19.35 21.33
N THR A 233 -10.26 19.41 22.22
CA THR A 233 -10.89 18.22 22.77
C THR A 233 -11.56 17.39 21.67
N ALA A 234 -12.30 18.02 20.75
CA ALA A 234 -12.87 17.33 19.60
C ALA A 234 -11.80 16.71 18.67
N ALA A 235 -10.68 17.42 18.46
CA ALA A 235 -9.58 16.89 17.66
C ALA A 235 -8.92 15.67 18.33
N ILE A 236 -8.71 15.70 19.64
CA ILE A 236 -8.19 14.58 20.45
C ILE A 236 -9.09 13.35 20.32
N GLU A 237 -10.42 13.52 20.38
CA GLU A 237 -11.36 12.42 20.19
C GLU A 237 -11.28 11.82 18.77
N SER A 238 -11.15 12.67 17.75
CA SER A 238 -10.98 12.22 16.37
C SER A 238 -9.68 11.44 16.19
N ILE A 239 -8.56 11.91 16.75
CA ILE A 239 -7.27 11.22 16.67
C ILE A 239 -7.34 9.89 17.42
N THR A 240 -8.00 9.84 18.58
CA THR A 240 -8.22 8.59 19.33
C THR A 240 -8.94 7.57 18.45
N ARG A 241 -10.02 7.99 17.79
CA ARG A 241 -10.79 7.12 16.90
C ARG A 241 -9.93 6.59 15.74
N SER A 242 -9.21 7.48 15.05
CA SER A 242 -8.33 7.07 13.94
C SER A 242 -7.20 6.13 14.38
N ALA A 243 -6.66 6.30 15.58
CA ALA A 243 -5.67 5.39 16.14
C ALA A 243 -6.27 4.01 16.44
N THR A 244 -7.49 3.94 16.97
CA THR A 244 -8.21 2.68 17.18
C THR A 244 -8.51 1.98 15.86
N GLU A 245 -9.05 2.71 14.87
CA GLU A 245 -9.32 2.17 13.53
C GLU A 245 -8.05 1.64 12.84
N SER A 246 -6.92 2.35 13.01
CA SER A 246 -5.62 1.89 12.48
C SER A 246 -5.13 0.61 13.16
N ALA A 247 -5.34 0.49 14.47
CA ALA A 247 -4.99 -0.73 15.21
C ALA A 247 -5.91 -1.91 14.85
N ASP A 248 -7.20 -1.65 14.61
CA ASP A 248 -8.15 -2.67 14.14
C ASP A 248 -7.77 -3.16 12.74
N ALA A 249 -7.49 -2.24 11.80
CA ALA A 249 -7.06 -2.56 10.45
C ALA A 249 -5.74 -3.35 10.42
N ALA A 250 -4.82 -3.03 11.34
CA ALA A 250 -3.59 -3.80 11.50
C ALA A 250 -3.88 -5.24 11.97
N ARG A 251 -4.76 -5.44 12.96
CA ARG A 251 -5.16 -6.79 13.39
C ARG A 251 -5.80 -7.61 12.26
N ASP A 252 -6.66 -6.99 11.47
CA ASP A 252 -7.28 -7.65 10.32
C ASP A 252 -6.23 -8.04 9.26
N LEU A 253 -5.25 -7.16 9.03
CA LEU A 253 -4.15 -7.42 8.11
C LEU A 253 -3.25 -8.55 8.61
N ASP A 254 -2.97 -8.64 9.92
CA ASP A 254 -2.21 -9.75 10.50
C ASP A 254 -2.91 -11.10 10.27
N GLY A 255 -4.25 -11.12 10.44
CA GLY A 255 -5.07 -12.29 10.10
C GLY A 255 -4.95 -12.68 8.62
N ALA A 256 -5.03 -11.72 7.71
CA ALA A 256 -4.87 -11.96 6.27
C ALA A 256 -3.46 -12.45 5.89
N VAL A 257 -2.43 -11.89 6.52
CA VAL A 257 -1.02 -12.28 6.34
C VAL A 257 -0.78 -13.69 6.86
N SER A 258 -1.36 -14.06 8.00
CA SER A 258 -1.31 -15.40 8.54
C SER A 258 -1.97 -16.40 7.58
N ALA A 259 -3.16 -16.08 7.06
CA ALA A 259 -3.84 -16.90 6.05
C ALA A 259 -2.99 -17.07 4.76
N SER A 260 -2.37 -15.98 4.28
CA SER A 260 -1.49 -16.03 3.11
C SER A 260 -0.25 -16.90 3.35
N THR A 261 0.30 -16.88 4.56
CA THR A 261 1.45 -17.72 4.96
C THR A 261 1.07 -19.20 4.95
N HIS A 262 -0.12 -19.54 5.46
CA HIS A 262 -0.64 -20.90 5.42
C HIS A 262 -0.87 -21.37 3.98
N ALA A 263 -1.53 -20.54 3.15
CA ALA A 263 -1.76 -20.85 1.75
C ALA A 263 -0.46 -21.07 0.95
N ALA A 264 0.57 -20.25 1.22
CA ALA A 264 1.89 -20.43 0.62
C ALA A 264 2.56 -21.74 1.05
N ARG A 265 2.43 -22.15 2.32
CA ARG A 265 2.93 -23.44 2.79
C ARG A 265 2.22 -24.60 2.09
N ASP A 266 0.89 -24.58 2.04
CA ASP A 266 0.08 -25.62 1.39
C ASP A 266 0.41 -25.75 -0.11
N ALA A 267 0.61 -24.62 -0.79
CA ALA A 267 1.03 -24.58 -2.18
C ALA A 267 2.43 -25.20 -2.36
N ALA A 268 3.40 -24.84 -1.52
CA ALA A 268 4.75 -25.40 -1.58
C ALA A 268 4.75 -26.93 -1.39
N GLU A 269 3.94 -27.45 -0.45
CA GLU A 269 3.78 -28.88 -0.27
C GLU A 269 3.12 -29.57 -1.47
N ALA A 270 2.08 -28.95 -2.06
CA ALA A 270 1.42 -29.48 -3.25
C ALA A 270 2.36 -29.54 -4.46
N ILE A 271 3.19 -28.50 -4.65
CA ILE A 271 4.21 -28.46 -5.69
C ILE A 271 5.27 -29.53 -5.46
N GLY A 272 5.73 -29.71 -4.22
CA GLY A 272 6.65 -30.80 -3.86
C GLY A 272 6.11 -32.18 -4.25
N ARG A 273 4.81 -32.45 -3.98
CA ARG A 273 4.14 -33.68 -4.40
C ARG A 273 4.03 -33.80 -5.92
N ALA A 274 3.71 -32.70 -6.61
CA ALA A 274 3.62 -32.66 -8.08
C ALA A 274 4.96 -32.96 -8.73
N MET A 275 6.05 -32.35 -8.27
CA MET A 275 7.41 -32.60 -8.79
C MET A 275 7.84 -34.06 -8.57
N GLN A 276 7.53 -34.65 -7.41
CA GLN A 276 7.78 -36.09 -7.18
C GLN A 276 6.98 -36.97 -8.13
N TRP A 277 5.73 -36.62 -8.42
CA TRP A 277 4.91 -37.35 -9.39
C TRP A 277 5.45 -37.21 -10.81
N LEU A 278 5.82 -36.00 -11.23
CA LEU A 278 6.44 -35.74 -12.53
C LEU A 278 7.74 -36.52 -12.72
N GLY A 279 8.58 -36.60 -11.68
CA GLY A 279 9.80 -37.42 -11.71
C GLY A 279 9.51 -38.90 -11.95
N ARG A 280 8.45 -39.44 -11.34
CA ARG A 280 8.00 -40.82 -11.60
C ARG A 280 7.47 -41.00 -13.02
N VAL A 281 6.62 -40.09 -13.51
CA VAL A 281 6.09 -40.16 -14.87
C VAL A 281 7.21 -40.05 -15.91
N SER A 282 8.15 -39.13 -15.72
CA SER A 282 9.33 -39.00 -16.57
C SER A 282 10.13 -40.31 -16.65
N THR A 283 10.37 -40.94 -15.49
CA THR A 283 11.02 -42.26 -15.43
C THR A 283 10.25 -43.32 -16.20
N THR A 284 8.94 -43.43 -16.00
CA THR A 284 8.08 -44.39 -16.73
C THR A 284 8.04 -44.13 -18.22
N VAL A 285 8.00 -42.86 -18.66
CA VAL A 285 8.06 -42.50 -20.09
C VAL A 285 9.37 -42.95 -20.71
N ARG A 286 10.49 -42.75 -20.01
CA ARG A 286 11.81 -43.23 -20.46
C ARG A 286 11.85 -44.75 -20.59
N GLU A 287 11.39 -45.47 -19.56
CA GLU A 287 11.32 -46.94 -19.57
C GLU A 287 10.43 -47.47 -20.71
N GLN A 288 9.24 -46.90 -20.90
CA GLN A 288 8.36 -47.25 -22.02
C GLN A 288 9.03 -47.01 -23.38
N ARG A 289 9.79 -45.92 -23.54
CA ARG A 289 10.54 -45.68 -24.78
C ARG A 289 11.60 -46.75 -25.03
N GLU A 290 12.33 -47.14 -23.99
CA GLU A 290 13.35 -48.19 -24.06
C GLU A 290 12.72 -49.55 -24.44
N GLU A 291 11.58 -49.91 -23.84
CA GLU A 291 10.83 -51.12 -24.18
C GLU A 291 10.32 -51.10 -25.63
N ILE A 292 9.69 -50.00 -26.07
CA ILE A 292 9.18 -49.85 -27.43
C ILE A 292 10.33 -49.88 -28.46
N ALA A 293 11.49 -49.30 -28.14
CA ALA A 293 12.68 -49.38 -28.97
C ALA A 293 13.22 -50.82 -29.06
N GLY A 294 13.25 -51.56 -27.96
CA GLY A 294 13.61 -52.98 -27.92
C GLY A 294 12.72 -53.86 -28.78
N LEU A 295 11.41 -53.61 -28.81
CA LEU A 295 10.45 -54.32 -29.68
C LEU A 295 10.66 -54.06 -31.18
N SER A 296 11.31 -52.94 -31.54
CA SER A 296 11.62 -52.58 -32.93
C SER A 296 13.00 -53.07 -33.41
N SER A 297 13.87 -53.49 -32.49
CA SER A 297 15.21 -54.00 -32.76
C SER A 297 15.14 -55.41 -33.37
N GLY A 298 15.42 -55.53 -34.67
CA GLY A 298 15.51 -56.81 -35.39
C GLY A 298 14.61 -56.95 -36.62
N ILE A 299 13.85 -55.92 -36.98
CA ILE A 299 13.04 -55.90 -38.22
C ILE A 299 13.84 -55.21 -39.33
N GLU A 300 14.00 -55.84 -40.50
CA GLU A 300 14.62 -55.19 -41.67
C GLU A 300 13.74 -54.02 -42.12
N VAL A 301 14.21 -52.79 -41.87
CA VAL A 301 13.40 -51.58 -42.02
C VAL A 301 13.56 -51.00 -43.42
N HIS A 302 12.51 -51.09 -44.23
CA HIS A 302 12.44 -50.39 -45.51
C HIS A 302 12.80 -48.89 -45.35
N PRO A 303 13.54 -48.25 -46.29
CA PRO A 303 13.98 -46.86 -46.15
C PRO A 303 12.87 -45.84 -45.79
N LEU A 304 11.66 -46.02 -46.33
CA LEU A 304 10.47 -45.22 -45.95
C LEU A 304 10.13 -45.32 -44.46
N ARG A 305 10.25 -46.52 -43.88
CA ARG A 305 9.99 -46.77 -42.45
C ARG A 305 11.13 -46.23 -41.57
N ALA A 306 12.39 -46.33 -42.03
CA ALA A 306 13.55 -45.75 -41.34
C ALA A 306 13.48 -44.21 -41.31
N ALA A 307 12.99 -43.60 -42.40
CA ALA A 307 12.76 -42.16 -42.51
C ALA A 307 11.77 -41.67 -41.45
N LEU A 308 10.64 -42.35 -41.28
CA LEU A 308 9.60 -41.98 -40.33
C LEU A 308 10.13 -41.87 -38.89
N VAL A 309 10.99 -42.80 -38.46
CA VAL A 309 11.61 -42.78 -37.12
C VAL A 309 12.63 -41.65 -37.00
N ALA A 310 13.49 -41.49 -38.00
CA ALA A 310 14.52 -40.44 -37.99
C ALA A 310 13.91 -39.03 -37.96
N HIS A 311 12.79 -38.81 -38.64
CA HIS A 311 12.11 -37.51 -38.74
C HIS A 311 11.26 -37.19 -37.52
N ALA A 312 10.66 -38.19 -36.87
CA ALA A 312 9.99 -37.99 -35.58
C ALA A 312 10.96 -37.49 -34.49
N ALA A 313 12.20 -37.98 -34.49
CA ALA A 313 13.23 -37.58 -33.54
C ALA A 313 13.68 -36.12 -33.67
N TRP A 314 13.40 -35.44 -34.78
CA TRP A 314 13.77 -34.04 -34.98
C TRP A 314 13.04 -33.09 -34.03
N LYS A 315 11.79 -33.36 -33.66
CA LYS A 315 11.02 -32.51 -32.73
C LYS A 315 11.78 -32.28 -31.42
N ARG A 316 12.37 -33.37 -30.89
CA ARG A 316 13.18 -33.35 -29.67
C ARG A 316 14.49 -32.60 -29.85
N ARG A 317 15.22 -32.88 -30.95
CA ARG A 317 16.48 -32.20 -31.27
C ARG A 317 16.30 -30.70 -31.43
N LEU A 318 15.19 -30.27 -32.02
CA LEU A 318 14.86 -28.85 -32.15
C LEU A 318 14.61 -28.22 -30.78
N ARG A 319 13.87 -28.87 -29.87
CA ARG A 319 13.66 -28.36 -28.50
C ARG A 319 14.97 -28.29 -27.71
N GLU A 320 15.77 -29.35 -27.75
CA GLU A 320 17.10 -29.35 -27.13
C GLU A 320 17.97 -28.20 -27.64
N SER A 321 17.91 -27.89 -28.95
CA SER A 321 18.58 -26.73 -29.51
C SER A 321 17.99 -25.39 -29.05
N ILE A 322 16.66 -25.28 -28.88
CA ILE A 322 16.00 -24.09 -28.35
C ILE A 322 16.46 -23.82 -26.91
N ASP A 323 16.55 -24.87 -26.09
CA ASP A 323 16.89 -24.73 -24.67
C ASP A 323 18.39 -24.54 -24.45
N THR A 324 19.25 -25.19 -25.24
CA THR A 324 20.71 -25.11 -25.09
C THR A 324 21.37 -24.02 -25.94
N GLY A 325 20.68 -23.51 -26.96
CA GLY A 325 21.24 -22.65 -28.00
C GLY A 325 22.28 -23.35 -28.89
N ARG A 326 22.42 -24.68 -28.83
CA ARG A 326 23.44 -25.46 -29.56
C ARG A 326 22.81 -26.27 -30.68
N MET A 327 23.60 -26.54 -31.73
CA MET A 327 23.19 -27.43 -32.82
C MET A 327 23.03 -28.88 -32.35
N PRO A 328 22.09 -29.66 -32.94
CA PRO A 328 21.98 -31.08 -32.65
C PRO A 328 23.25 -31.85 -33.02
N GLN A 329 23.64 -32.82 -32.19
CA GLN A 329 24.82 -33.64 -32.43
C GLN A 329 24.72 -34.41 -33.77
N GLY A 330 25.83 -34.43 -34.52
CA GLY A 330 25.91 -35.13 -35.82
C GLY A 330 25.24 -34.40 -36.99
N THR A 331 24.90 -33.11 -36.85
CA THR A 331 24.31 -32.28 -37.91
C THR A 331 24.93 -30.87 -37.90
N THR A 332 25.00 -30.23 -39.07
CA THR A 332 25.43 -28.82 -39.23
C THR A 332 24.27 -27.99 -39.78
N MET A 333 24.30 -26.66 -39.61
CA MET A 333 23.22 -25.80 -40.12
C MET A 333 23.05 -25.95 -41.64
N ALA A 334 24.17 -26.01 -42.37
CA ALA A 334 24.18 -26.24 -43.81
C ALA A 334 23.63 -27.62 -44.20
N ALA A 335 23.80 -28.66 -43.36
CA ALA A 335 23.23 -29.98 -43.61
C ALA A 335 21.75 -30.07 -43.21
N ALA A 336 21.33 -29.35 -42.15
CA ALA A 336 19.97 -29.39 -41.62
C ALA A 336 18.92 -28.88 -42.61
N GLY A 337 19.26 -27.88 -43.41
CA GLY A 337 18.36 -27.28 -44.42
C GLY A 337 18.33 -28.01 -45.76
N ARG A 338 19.14 -29.05 -45.95
CA ARG A 338 19.25 -29.80 -47.20
C ARG A 338 18.54 -31.15 -47.09
N ASP A 339 17.65 -31.42 -48.03
CA ASP A 339 16.84 -32.64 -48.09
C ASP A 339 17.55 -33.82 -48.75
N ASP A 340 18.76 -33.61 -49.28
CA ASP A 340 19.63 -34.66 -49.83
C ASP A 340 20.78 -35.05 -48.86
N ALA A 341 20.90 -34.35 -47.73
CA ALA A 341 22.00 -34.56 -46.78
C ALA A 341 21.76 -35.74 -45.83
N CYS A 342 20.51 -36.01 -45.46
CA CYS A 342 20.15 -37.09 -44.55
C CYS A 342 20.12 -38.46 -45.26
N ALA A 343 20.24 -39.56 -44.52
CA ALA A 343 20.29 -40.92 -45.09
C ALA A 343 19.04 -41.24 -45.94
N PHE A 344 17.86 -40.80 -45.50
CA PHE A 344 16.63 -40.94 -46.26
C PHE A 344 16.64 -40.09 -47.54
N GLY A 345 17.09 -38.84 -47.45
CA GLY A 345 17.23 -37.94 -48.58
C GLY A 345 18.08 -38.52 -49.70
N LYS A 346 19.23 -39.09 -49.36
CA LYS A 346 20.12 -39.77 -50.32
C LYS A 346 19.43 -40.92 -51.05
N TRP A 347 18.63 -41.71 -50.34
CA TRP A 347 17.83 -42.78 -50.95
C TRP A 347 16.67 -42.23 -51.80
N LEU A 348 15.96 -41.22 -51.30
CA LEU A 348 14.81 -40.59 -51.94
C LEU A 348 15.18 -39.96 -53.29
N HIS A 349 16.37 -39.36 -53.38
CA HIS A 349 16.93 -38.83 -54.62
C HIS A 349 17.55 -39.90 -55.53
N GLY A 350 17.65 -41.15 -55.06
CA GLY A 350 18.19 -42.29 -55.81
C GLY A 350 17.27 -42.81 -56.91
N ALA A 351 17.77 -43.79 -57.68
CA ALA A 351 16.97 -44.50 -58.69
C ALA A 351 15.98 -45.49 -58.06
N GLU A 352 16.34 -46.07 -56.91
CA GLU A 352 15.53 -47.08 -56.19
C GLU A 352 14.18 -46.52 -55.72
N ALA A 353 14.16 -45.33 -55.12
CA ALA A 353 12.93 -44.68 -54.66
C ALA A 353 11.98 -44.35 -55.83
N ARG A 354 12.54 -43.93 -56.97
CA ARG A 354 11.79 -43.61 -58.19
C ARG A 354 11.21 -44.85 -58.87
N ALA A 355 11.95 -45.95 -58.86
CA ALA A 355 11.50 -47.23 -59.39
C ALA A 355 10.36 -47.83 -58.55
N LEU A 356 10.30 -47.51 -57.26
CA LEU A 356 9.28 -48.00 -56.33
C LEU A 356 7.90 -47.35 -56.57
N ASP A 357 7.85 -46.01 -56.64
CA ASP A 357 6.64 -45.26 -57.00
C ASP A 357 7.04 -43.84 -57.40
N ALA A 358 7.14 -43.58 -58.71
CA ALA A 358 7.62 -42.29 -59.22
C ALA A 358 6.72 -41.10 -58.82
N THR A 359 5.43 -41.32 -58.58
CA THR A 359 4.49 -40.26 -58.23
C THR A 359 4.63 -39.89 -56.76
N ARG A 360 4.58 -40.88 -55.86
CA ARG A 360 4.77 -40.64 -54.43
C ARG A 360 6.19 -40.18 -54.09
N CYS A 361 7.19 -40.67 -54.82
CA CYS A 361 8.57 -40.18 -54.72
C CYS A 361 8.65 -38.67 -54.93
N ARG A 362 8.04 -38.13 -56.01
CA ARG A 362 8.04 -36.67 -56.26
C ARG A 362 7.35 -35.88 -55.16
N THR A 363 6.18 -36.35 -54.71
CA THR A 363 5.43 -35.69 -53.63
C THR A 363 6.22 -35.64 -52.33
N VAL A 364 6.81 -36.77 -51.93
CA VAL A 364 7.60 -36.86 -50.69
C VAL A 364 8.89 -36.06 -50.77
N THR A 365 9.55 -35.97 -51.94
CA THR A 365 10.72 -35.08 -52.12
C THR A 365 10.36 -33.61 -51.82
N GLY A 366 9.22 -33.13 -52.31
CA GLY A 366 8.78 -31.75 -52.05
C GLY A 366 8.52 -31.48 -50.56
N LEU A 367 7.75 -32.36 -49.91
CA LEU A 367 7.43 -32.26 -48.48
C LEU A 367 8.67 -32.42 -47.58
N HIS A 368 9.61 -33.28 -47.97
CA HIS A 368 10.86 -33.50 -47.25
C HIS A 368 11.75 -32.25 -47.29
N ALA A 369 11.81 -31.56 -48.44
CA ALA A 369 12.51 -30.30 -48.56
C ALA A 369 11.88 -29.18 -47.71
N GLU A 370 10.55 -29.14 -47.64
CA GLU A 370 9.84 -28.19 -46.78
C GLU A 370 10.11 -28.46 -45.29
N PHE A 371 10.06 -29.72 -44.87
CA PHE A 371 10.41 -30.13 -43.50
C PHE A 371 11.81 -29.64 -43.10
N HIS A 372 12.82 -29.89 -43.93
CA HIS A 372 14.20 -29.51 -43.64
C HIS A 372 14.41 -27.99 -43.61
N ARG A 373 13.76 -27.24 -44.52
CA ARG A 373 13.78 -25.76 -44.47
C ARG A 373 13.15 -25.23 -43.18
N SER A 374 12.00 -25.76 -42.79
CA SER A 374 11.31 -25.34 -41.56
C SER A 374 12.11 -25.72 -40.30
N ALA A 375 12.71 -26.91 -40.26
CA ALA A 375 13.59 -27.33 -39.17
C ALA A 375 14.85 -26.43 -39.06
N ALA A 376 15.48 -26.09 -40.19
CA ALA A 376 16.63 -25.18 -40.21
C ALA A 376 16.27 -23.77 -39.74
N ARG A 377 15.06 -23.28 -40.04
CA ARG A 377 14.55 -22.00 -39.53
C ARG A 377 14.45 -22.02 -38.01
N VAL A 378 13.89 -23.08 -37.43
CA VAL A 378 13.83 -23.25 -35.96
C VAL A 378 15.24 -23.27 -35.35
N LEU A 379 16.17 -24.02 -35.93
CA LEU A 379 17.56 -24.07 -35.46
C LEU A 379 18.28 -22.73 -35.56
N THR A 380 17.99 -21.93 -36.58
CA THR A 380 18.60 -20.60 -36.77
C THR A 380 18.16 -19.64 -35.67
N GLU A 381 16.87 -19.65 -35.34
CA GLU A 381 16.32 -18.84 -34.24
C GLU A 381 16.90 -19.30 -32.88
N ALA A 382 16.94 -20.62 -32.67
CA ALA A 382 17.46 -21.25 -31.46
C ALA A 382 18.95 -20.92 -31.21
N THR A 383 19.80 -21.13 -32.21
CA THR A 383 21.26 -20.86 -32.11
C THR A 383 21.61 -19.39 -32.08
N ALA A 384 20.69 -18.50 -32.50
CA ALA A 384 20.79 -17.06 -32.30
C ALA A 384 20.33 -16.58 -30.91
N GLY A 385 19.95 -17.50 -30.00
CA GLY A 385 19.48 -17.17 -28.65
C GLY A 385 18.04 -16.63 -28.58
N ARG A 386 17.27 -16.73 -29.66
CA ARG A 386 15.88 -16.23 -29.75
C ARG A 386 14.89 -17.35 -29.44
N ALA A 387 14.87 -17.81 -28.20
CA ALA A 387 14.10 -18.99 -27.78
C ALA A 387 12.59 -18.88 -28.09
N ASP A 388 11.95 -17.74 -27.80
CA ASP A 388 10.51 -17.55 -28.04
C ASP A 388 10.16 -17.59 -29.53
N ALA A 389 10.97 -16.95 -30.37
CA ALA A 389 10.79 -16.98 -31.82
C ALA A 389 11.00 -18.40 -32.38
N ALA A 390 11.94 -19.15 -31.82
CA ALA A 390 12.18 -20.54 -32.19
C ALA A 390 11.02 -21.47 -31.77
N ARG A 391 10.48 -21.31 -30.55
CA ARG A 391 9.27 -22.05 -30.10
C ARG A 391 8.06 -21.72 -30.99
N ALA A 392 7.87 -20.45 -31.33
CA ALA A 392 6.80 -20.03 -32.24
C ALA A 392 6.96 -20.66 -33.64
N ALA A 393 8.15 -20.60 -34.23
CA ALA A 393 8.44 -21.21 -35.53
C ALA A 393 8.27 -22.75 -35.53
N MET A 394 8.55 -23.38 -34.38
CA MET A 394 8.38 -24.82 -34.19
C MET A 394 6.90 -25.21 -34.09
N ALA A 395 6.07 -24.40 -33.43
CA ALA A 395 4.65 -24.67 -33.20
C ALA A 395 3.73 -24.26 -34.36
N ALA A 396 4.17 -23.36 -35.24
CA ALA A 396 3.39 -22.82 -36.34
C ALA A 396 2.89 -23.91 -37.31
N THR A 397 1.59 -23.87 -37.65
CA THR A 397 0.95 -24.81 -38.58
C THR A 397 1.40 -24.60 -40.02
N ASP A 398 1.80 -23.40 -40.39
CA ASP A 398 2.49 -23.05 -41.64
C ASP A 398 4.03 -23.16 -41.52
N GLY A 399 4.51 -23.65 -40.38
CA GLY A 399 5.93 -23.84 -40.05
C GLY A 399 6.32 -25.30 -39.90
N TYR A 400 7.19 -25.59 -38.92
CA TYR A 400 7.72 -26.94 -38.72
C TYR A 400 6.62 -27.98 -38.41
N ALA A 401 5.64 -27.63 -37.56
CA ALA A 401 4.59 -28.56 -37.17
C ALA A 401 3.75 -29.05 -38.37
N GLY A 402 3.37 -28.14 -39.28
CA GLY A 402 2.64 -28.49 -40.50
C GLY A 402 3.47 -29.32 -41.47
N ALA A 403 4.71 -28.87 -41.75
CA ALA A 403 5.61 -29.59 -42.65
C ALA A 403 5.94 -31.01 -42.14
N ALA A 404 6.13 -31.17 -40.83
CA ALA A 404 6.34 -32.46 -40.19
C ALA A 404 5.11 -33.39 -40.30
N SER A 405 3.91 -32.85 -40.10
CA SER A 405 2.67 -33.63 -40.25
C SER A 405 2.49 -34.08 -41.70
N ALA A 406 2.57 -33.16 -42.66
CA ALA A 406 2.35 -33.45 -44.07
C ALA A 406 3.36 -34.47 -44.63
N LEU A 407 4.65 -34.33 -44.30
CA LEU A 407 5.68 -35.30 -44.67
C LEU A 407 5.38 -36.68 -44.05
N THR A 408 5.00 -36.71 -42.77
CA THR A 408 4.71 -37.96 -42.06
C THR A 408 3.53 -38.69 -42.71
N ASP A 409 2.45 -37.98 -43.03
CA ASP A 409 1.27 -38.55 -43.66
C ASP A 409 1.58 -39.13 -45.05
N ALA A 410 2.35 -38.39 -45.86
CA ALA A 410 2.76 -38.85 -47.18
C ALA A 410 3.69 -40.09 -47.13
N LEU A 411 4.62 -40.13 -46.16
CA LEU A 411 5.47 -41.29 -45.94
C LEU A 411 4.69 -42.53 -45.48
N VAL A 412 3.63 -42.33 -44.68
CA VAL A 412 2.72 -43.41 -44.23
C VAL A 412 1.96 -43.99 -45.39
N GLU A 413 1.35 -43.13 -46.19
CA GLU A 413 0.58 -43.55 -47.34
C GLU A 413 1.46 -44.33 -48.32
N TRP A 414 2.69 -43.84 -48.56
CA TRP A 414 3.63 -44.51 -49.45
C TRP A 414 4.09 -45.86 -48.88
N ALA A 415 4.46 -45.93 -47.60
CA ALA A 415 4.84 -47.19 -46.97
C ALA A 415 3.69 -48.22 -47.01
N GLY A 416 2.45 -47.79 -46.74
CA GLY A 416 1.27 -48.65 -46.79
C GLY A 416 0.98 -49.18 -48.19
N ALA A 417 1.15 -48.36 -49.24
CA ALA A 417 0.97 -48.78 -50.62
C ALA A 417 2.00 -49.84 -51.05
N VAL A 418 3.27 -49.67 -50.66
CA VAL A 418 4.35 -50.64 -50.94
C VAL A 418 4.08 -51.98 -50.24
N GLU A 419 3.52 -51.95 -49.03
CA GLU A 419 3.15 -53.16 -48.30
C GLU A 419 1.95 -53.89 -48.90
N GLY A 420 0.96 -53.15 -49.39
CA GLY A 420 -0.17 -53.72 -50.15
C GLY A 420 0.31 -54.43 -51.41
N GLN A 421 1.19 -53.79 -52.19
CA GLN A 421 1.78 -54.38 -53.39
C GLN A 421 2.60 -55.65 -53.12
N ARG A 422 3.30 -55.74 -51.98
CA ARG A 422 4.04 -56.96 -51.59
C ARG A 422 3.13 -58.09 -51.10
N ARG A 423 1.95 -57.77 -50.57
CA ARG A 423 0.94 -58.75 -50.15
C ARG A 423 0.13 -59.30 -51.32
N ASP A 424 -0.11 -58.48 -52.34
CA ASP A 424 -0.83 -58.91 -53.56
C ASP A 424 0.08 -59.70 -54.53
N ALA A 425 1.40 -59.62 -54.35
CA ALA A 425 2.41 -60.31 -55.15
C ALA A 425 2.97 -61.60 -54.53
N ALA A 426 2.58 -61.93 -53.28
CA ALA A 426 2.95 -63.14 -52.55
C ALA A 426 1.74 -64.05 -52.41
#